data_AF-A0A202DQU6-F1
#
_entry.id   AF-A0A202DQU6-F1
#
_cell.length_a   1.000
_cell.length_b   1.000
_cell.length_c   1.000
_cell.angle_alpha   90.00
_cell.angle_beta   90.00
_cell.angle_gamma   90.00
#
_symmetry.space_group_name_H-M   'P 1'
#
loop_
_entity.id
_entity.type
_entity.pdbx_description
1 polymer ?
#
loop_
_entity_poly.entity_id
_entity_poly.type
_entity_poly.pdbx_seq_one_letter_code
_entity_poly.pdbx_strand_id
1 'polypeptide(L)'
;MNTAIVGSNGEMNRVTEDGILPRWFKGVHKKYGTTHRIINLIVAIQLVAILASQGDVFVLGEAYAFGVIWSFVFITLSVTVLRFKDKGPREWRVPANITIFSTEIPIGLILITSLLLILAVANFFTKTTATKAGVAFTVCLFFIFVIVEKISRKKNKKSESTEQFNMQHKESVNQNSLKLEHKLRFLIAVRDPNNLIHMIKCLEQLKQDADIVVLSSRRRRAFQSDETDMTLTIDETELFSNVVTVAEKYGYDVIPIMVPTNDPIFSIAKTAVDIQATEIIVGASNKISGDIQLEQLAINWGLVHPPEPRPVKIRIISEHQELSCDLT
;
A
#
# COMPACT_ATOMS: atom_id res chain seq x y z
N MET A 1 -28.62 0.70 -10.80
CA MET A 1 -28.27 1.97 -10.13
C MET A 1 -27.37 1.75 -8.91
N ASN A 2 -27.75 0.93 -7.91
CA ASN A 2 -26.86 0.62 -6.77
C ASN A 2 -25.54 -0.07 -7.14
N THR A 3 -25.53 -0.97 -8.12
CA THR A 3 -24.34 -1.72 -8.54
C THR A 3 -23.29 -0.86 -9.26
N ALA A 4 -23.71 0.15 -10.03
CA ALA A 4 -22.80 1.08 -10.70
C ALA A 4 -22.10 2.02 -9.69
N ILE A 5 -22.79 2.38 -8.60
CA ILE A 5 -22.25 3.23 -7.52
C ILE A 5 -21.21 2.46 -6.70
N VAL A 6 -21.44 1.17 -6.41
CA VAL A 6 -20.48 0.31 -5.69
C VAL A 6 -19.26 0.00 -6.54
N GLY A 7 -19.44 -0.32 -7.83
CA GLY A 7 -18.33 -0.57 -8.76
C GLY A 7 -17.45 0.65 -9.00
N SER A 8 -18.04 1.84 -9.14
CA SER A 8 -17.30 3.09 -9.31
C SER A 8 -16.52 3.49 -8.04
N ASN A 9 -17.01 3.14 -6.84
CA ASN A 9 -16.30 3.41 -5.58
C ASN A 9 -15.02 2.56 -5.45
N GLY A 10 -15.06 1.31 -5.92
CA GLY A 10 -13.89 0.43 -5.97
C GLY A 10 -12.81 0.91 -6.93
N GLU A 11 -13.18 1.32 -8.14
CA GLU A 11 -12.21 1.87 -9.11
C GLU A 11 -11.65 3.23 -8.67
N MET A 12 -12.47 4.08 -8.07
CA MET A 12 -12.05 5.40 -7.56
C MET A 12 -11.08 5.27 -6.37
N ASN A 13 -11.27 4.27 -5.50
CA ASN A 13 -10.30 3.96 -4.45
C ASN A 13 -8.97 3.47 -5.02
N ARG A 14 -8.99 2.62 -6.06
CA ARG A 14 -7.76 2.14 -6.72
C ARG A 14 -6.99 3.26 -7.43
N VAL A 15 -7.69 4.17 -8.13
CA VAL A 15 -7.07 5.36 -8.74
C VAL A 15 -6.54 6.36 -7.67
N THR A 16 -7.10 6.32 -6.46
CA THR A 16 -6.62 7.07 -5.29
C THR A 16 -5.43 6.38 -4.58
N GLU A 17 -5.32 5.05 -4.70
CA GLU A 17 -4.18 4.23 -4.26
C GLU A 17 -2.96 4.39 -5.19
N ASP A 18 -3.16 4.55 -6.51
CA ASP A 18 -2.07 4.76 -7.48
C ASP A 18 -1.44 6.17 -7.43
N GLY A 19 -1.84 7.02 -6.47
CA GLY A 19 -1.24 8.35 -6.25
C GLY A 19 -1.52 9.39 -7.35
N ILE A 20 -2.31 9.02 -8.36
CA ILE A 20 -2.64 9.85 -9.54
C ILE A 20 -3.61 10.99 -9.19
N LEU A 21 -4.37 10.84 -8.10
CA LEU A 21 -5.30 11.85 -7.59
C LEU A 21 -4.74 12.57 -6.35
N PRO A 22 -4.85 13.91 -6.25
CA PRO A 22 -4.43 14.67 -5.08
C PRO A 22 -5.08 14.15 -3.80
N ARG A 23 -4.31 14.12 -2.69
CA ARG A 23 -4.80 13.80 -1.34
C ARG A 23 -6.01 14.64 -0.88
N TRP A 24 -6.34 15.72 -1.59
CA TRP A 24 -7.53 16.55 -1.35
C TRP A 24 -8.88 15.83 -1.63
N PHE A 25 -8.88 14.76 -2.42
CA PHE A 25 -10.05 13.92 -2.69
C PHE A 25 -10.43 12.97 -1.54
N LYS A 26 -9.53 12.74 -0.57
CA LYS A 26 -9.75 11.86 0.60
C LYS A 26 -10.59 12.48 1.74
N GLY A 27 -11.27 13.62 1.49
CA GLY A 27 -12.11 14.26 2.50
C GLY A 27 -13.41 13.48 2.74
N VAL A 28 -13.36 12.47 3.60
CA VAL A 28 -14.54 11.69 4.02
C VAL A 28 -15.32 12.47 5.07
N HIS A 29 -16.64 12.61 4.90
CA HIS A 29 -17.48 13.36 5.84
C HIS A 29 -17.51 12.68 7.22
N LYS A 30 -17.12 13.41 8.28
CA LYS A 30 -16.93 12.92 9.67
C LYS A 30 -18.13 12.20 10.33
N LYS A 31 -19.31 12.22 9.71
CA LYS A 31 -20.56 11.62 10.24
C LYS A 31 -21.17 10.53 9.33
N TYR A 32 -20.90 10.52 8.03
CA TYR A 32 -21.55 9.62 7.06
C TYR A 32 -20.60 8.78 6.20
N GLY A 33 -19.27 8.96 6.30
CA GLY A 33 -18.34 8.10 5.57
C GLY A 33 -18.35 8.31 4.03
N THR A 34 -19.09 9.29 3.51
CA THR A 34 -19.24 9.53 2.08
C THR A 34 -18.27 10.59 1.56
N THR A 35 -17.69 10.33 0.38
CA THR A 35 -16.76 11.23 -0.30
C THR A 35 -17.51 12.33 -1.06
N HIS A 36 -18.13 13.25 -0.31
CA HIS A 36 -19.00 14.29 -0.86
C HIS A 36 -18.32 15.17 -1.93
N ARG A 37 -16.99 15.31 -1.87
CA ARG A 37 -16.20 16.09 -2.84
C ARG A 37 -16.09 15.39 -4.19
N ILE A 38 -15.97 14.06 -4.18
CA ILE A 38 -15.98 13.24 -5.39
C ILE A 38 -17.37 13.29 -6.02
N ILE A 39 -18.43 13.15 -5.21
CA ILE A 39 -19.81 13.24 -5.70
C ILE A 39 -20.07 14.61 -6.34
N ASN A 40 -19.68 15.71 -5.68
CA ASN A 40 -19.84 17.06 -6.24
C ASN A 40 -19.02 17.26 -7.53
N LEU A 41 -17.81 16.69 -7.61
CA LEU A 41 -17.02 16.75 -8.85
C LEU A 41 -17.72 15.97 -9.97
N ILE A 42 -18.18 14.75 -9.71
CA ILE A 42 -18.90 13.93 -10.69
C ILE A 42 -20.13 14.68 -11.20
N VAL A 43 -20.92 15.25 -10.30
CA VAL A 43 -22.10 16.06 -10.65
C VAL A 43 -21.70 17.29 -11.47
N ALA A 44 -20.62 17.99 -11.11
CA ALA A 44 -20.14 19.14 -11.87
C ALA A 44 -19.67 18.76 -13.28
N ILE A 45 -18.91 17.67 -13.41
CA ILE A 45 -18.45 17.15 -14.71
C ILE A 45 -19.65 16.71 -15.56
N GLN A 46 -20.64 16.05 -14.97
CA GLN A 46 -21.87 15.64 -15.66
C GLN A 46 -22.67 16.86 -16.15
N LEU A 47 -22.81 17.91 -15.33
CA LEU A 47 -23.45 19.16 -15.73
C LEU A 47 -22.70 19.85 -16.88
N VAL A 48 -21.37 19.93 -16.80
CA VAL A 48 -20.54 20.49 -17.87
C VAL A 48 -20.68 19.66 -19.16
N ALA A 49 -20.70 18.33 -19.07
CA ALA A 49 -20.88 17.47 -20.23
C ALA A 49 -22.22 17.69 -20.92
N ILE A 50 -23.32 17.84 -20.17
CA ILE A 50 -24.66 18.13 -20.70
C ILE A 50 -24.69 19.50 -21.38
N LEU A 51 -24.09 20.52 -20.75
CA LEU A 51 -24.01 21.86 -21.32
C LEU A 51 -23.15 21.89 -22.59
N ALA A 52 -22.02 21.19 -22.59
CA ALA A 52 -21.09 21.11 -23.72
C ALA A 52 -21.68 20.32 -24.89
N SER A 53 -22.47 19.27 -24.63
CA SER A 53 -23.15 18.51 -25.68
C SER A 53 -24.41 19.19 -26.21
N GLN A 54 -24.83 20.32 -25.61
CA GLN A 54 -26.11 20.98 -25.90
C GLN A 54 -27.33 20.04 -25.79
N GLY A 55 -27.21 18.96 -25.01
CA GLY A 55 -28.22 17.91 -24.90
C GLY A 55 -28.24 16.89 -26.04
N ASP A 56 -27.28 16.91 -26.97
CA ASP A 56 -27.18 15.90 -28.04
C ASP A 56 -26.70 14.56 -27.46
N VAL A 57 -27.66 13.63 -27.35
CA VAL A 57 -27.45 12.28 -26.84
C VAL A 57 -26.53 11.46 -27.77
N PHE A 58 -26.51 11.74 -29.08
CA PHE A 58 -25.67 11.02 -30.03
C PHE A 58 -24.19 11.36 -29.83
N VAL A 59 -23.86 12.65 -29.69
CA VAL A 59 -22.48 13.08 -29.43
C VAL A 59 -21.97 12.53 -28.09
N LEU A 60 -22.81 12.59 -27.05
CA LEU A 60 -22.45 12.09 -25.73
C LEU A 60 -22.28 10.56 -25.72
N GLY A 61 -23.16 9.84 -26.42
CA GLY A 61 -23.08 8.38 -26.57
C GLY A 61 -21.84 7.94 -27.35
N GLU A 62 -21.48 8.66 -28.42
CA GLU A 62 -20.27 8.37 -29.20
C GLU A 62 -18.98 8.67 -28.43
N ALA A 63 -18.94 9.76 -27.65
CA ALA A 63 -17.82 10.07 -26.76
C ALA A 63 -17.66 9.00 -25.66
N TYR A 64 -18.76 8.52 -25.09
CA TYR A 64 -18.74 7.42 -24.12
C TYR A 64 -18.23 6.12 -24.74
N ALA A 65 -18.75 5.73 -25.91
CA ALA A 65 -18.32 4.53 -26.61
C ALA A 65 -16.82 4.59 -26.98
N PHE A 66 -16.34 5.76 -27.40
CA PHE A 66 -14.93 6.01 -27.63
C PHE A 66 -14.09 5.75 -26.37
N GLY A 67 -14.48 6.34 -25.23
CA GLY A 67 -13.79 6.15 -23.96
C GLY A 67 -13.74 4.69 -23.52
N VAL A 68 -14.87 3.98 -23.61
CA VAL A 68 -14.97 2.56 -23.22
C VAL A 68 -14.05 1.67 -24.06
N ILE A 69 -14.05 1.84 -25.39
CA ILE A 69 -13.20 1.05 -26.28
C ILE A 69 -11.72 1.27 -25.96
N TRP A 70 -11.29 2.53 -25.81
CA TRP A 70 -9.90 2.84 -25.47
C TRP A 70 -9.51 2.33 -24.07
N SER A 71 -10.40 2.40 -23.08
CA SER A 71 -10.16 1.80 -21.75
C SER A 71 -9.91 0.30 -21.85
N PHE A 72 -10.71 -0.44 -22.61
CA PHE A 72 -10.49 -1.88 -22.81
C PHE A 72 -9.16 -2.18 -23.53
N VAL A 73 -8.78 -1.36 -24.52
CA VAL A 73 -7.47 -1.47 -25.17
C VAL A 73 -6.34 -1.28 -24.16
N PHE A 74 -6.37 -0.22 -23.35
CA PHE A 74 -5.31 0.04 -22.37
C PHE A 74 -5.25 -1.02 -21.27
N ILE A 75 -6.39 -1.51 -20.78
CA ILE A 75 -6.45 -2.58 -19.77
C ILE A 75 -5.84 -3.87 -20.33
N THR A 76 -6.29 -4.31 -21.51
CA THR A 76 -5.82 -5.57 -22.11
C THR A 76 -4.35 -5.48 -22.53
N LEU A 77 -3.90 -4.32 -23.03
CA LEU A 77 -2.49 -4.05 -23.29
C LEU A 77 -1.65 -4.08 -22.01
N SER A 78 -2.12 -3.45 -20.92
CA SER A 78 -1.42 -3.43 -19.64
C SER A 78 -1.25 -4.84 -19.08
N VAL A 79 -2.30 -5.66 -19.10
CA VAL A 79 -2.25 -7.07 -18.68
C VAL A 79 -1.30 -7.88 -19.58
N THR A 80 -1.28 -7.60 -20.87
CA THR A 80 -0.35 -8.25 -21.83
C THR A 80 1.10 -7.91 -21.50
N VAL A 81 1.42 -6.63 -21.32
CA VAL A 81 2.76 -6.15 -20.94
C VAL A 81 3.18 -6.73 -19.58
N LEU A 82 2.28 -6.72 -18.60
CA LEU A 82 2.53 -7.30 -17.27
C LEU A 82 2.81 -8.80 -17.35
N ARG A 83 2.24 -9.53 -18.33
CA ARG A 83 2.53 -10.95 -18.51
C ARG A 83 3.93 -11.21 -19.05
N PHE A 84 4.55 -10.25 -19.73
CA PHE A 84 5.95 -10.34 -20.13
C PHE A 84 6.91 -9.84 -19.05
N LYS A 85 6.50 -8.88 -18.22
CA LYS A 85 7.34 -8.24 -17.20
C LYS A 85 7.38 -9.02 -15.87
N ASP A 86 6.27 -9.63 -15.47
CA ASP A 86 6.14 -10.35 -14.20
C ASP A 86 5.73 -11.81 -14.44
N LYS A 87 6.61 -12.73 -14.05
CA LYS A 87 6.48 -14.19 -14.24
C LYS A 87 5.93 -14.91 -12.98
N GLY A 88 5.39 -14.20 -12.01
CA GLY A 88 4.84 -14.78 -10.79
C GLY A 88 3.69 -15.79 -11.02
N PRO A 89 3.45 -16.72 -10.08
CA PRO A 89 2.32 -17.65 -10.14
C PRO A 89 0.99 -16.90 -10.03
N ARG A 90 0.00 -17.27 -10.85
CA ARG A 90 -1.34 -16.65 -10.86
C ARG A 90 -2.44 -17.71 -10.81
N GLU A 91 -3.49 -17.40 -10.06
CA GLU A 91 -4.65 -18.28 -9.80
C GLU A 91 -5.54 -18.46 -11.03
N TRP A 92 -5.60 -17.47 -11.93
CA TRP A 92 -6.41 -17.54 -13.16
C TRP A 92 -5.61 -17.15 -14.41
N ARG A 93 -5.83 -17.87 -15.50
CA ARG A 93 -5.16 -17.67 -16.80
C ARG A 93 -6.18 -17.69 -17.94
N VAL A 94 -6.04 -16.75 -18.87
CA VAL A 94 -6.82 -16.70 -20.12
C VAL A 94 -6.61 -18.00 -20.91
N PRO A 95 -7.65 -18.60 -21.52
CA PRO A 95 -7.50 -19.77 -22.38
C PRO A 95 -6.56 -19.50 -23.57
N ALA A 96 -5.98 -20.56 -24.15
CA ALA A 96 -5.00 -20.50 -25.25
C ALA A 96 -3.65 -19.83 -24.88
N ASN A 97 -2.97 -20.36 -23.86
CA ASN A 97 -1.55 -20.06 -23.61
C ASN A 97 -0.70 -21.20 -24.17
N ILE A 98 0.30 -20.88 -24.98
CA ILE A 98 1.27 -21.87 -25.46
C ILE A 98 2.52 -21.76 -24.60
N THR A 99 2.97 -22.89 -24.06
CA THR A 99 4.22 -23.00 -23.33
C THR A 99 5.32 -23.40 -24.30
N ILE A 100 6.30 -22.51 -24.53
CA ILE A 100 7.51 -22.82 -25.30
C ILE A 100 8.69 -22.80 -24.34
N PHE A 101 9.32 -23.98 -24.18
CA PHE A 101 10.42 -24.29 -23.26
C PHE A 101 10.14 -23.98 -21.78
N SER A 102 10.16 -22.71 -21.38
CA SER A 102 9.97 -22.23 -20.00
C SER A 102 9.28 -20.85 -19.95
N THR A 103 8.85 -20.31 -21.10
CA THR A 103 8.13 -19.04 -21.19
C THR A 103 6.72 -19.29 -21.67
N GLU A 104 5.73 -18.93 -20.86
CA GLU A 104 4.32 -18.97 -21.27
C GLU A 104 4.00 -17.76 -22.15
N ILE A 105 3.72 -17.99 -23.43
CA ILE A 105 3.30 -16.93 -24.34
C ILE A 105 1.76 -16.88 -24.32
N PRO A 106 1.16 -15.77 -23.87
CA PRO A 106 -0.29 -15.66 -23.72
C PRO A 106 -0.97 -15.30 -25.03
N ILE A 107 -0.99 -16.24 -25.99
CA ILE A 107 -1.51 -15.99 -27.34
C ILE A 107 -2.96 -15.55 -27.31
N GLY A 108 -3.81 -16.17 -26.49
CA GLY A 108 -5.21 -15.75 -26.35
C GLY A 108 -5.37 -14.29 -25.92
N LEU A 109 -4.54 -13.84 -24.97
CA LEU A 109 -4.55 -12.45 -24.51
C LEU A 109 -4.03 -11.48 -25.58
N ILE A 110 -2.97 -11.86 -26.31
CA ILE A 110 -2.42 -11.07 -27.42
C ILE A 110 -3.46 -10.92 -28.53
N LEU A 111 -4.18 -12.01 -28.85
CA LEU A 111 -5.24 -12.00 -29.87
C LEU A 111 -6.38 -11.06 -29.49
N ILE A 112 -6.87 -11.14 -28.23
CA ILE A 112 -7.93 -10.25 -27.73
C ILE A 112 -7.47 -8.79 -27.78
N THR A 113 -6.25 -8.51 -27.31
CA THR A 113 -5.68 -7.16 -27.30
C THR A 113 -5.56 -6.62 -28.74
N SER A 114 -5.07 -7.44 -29.67
CA SER A 114 -4.94 -7.07 -31.09
C SER A 114 -6.30 -6.80 -31.74
N LEU A 115 -7.30 -7.65 -31.49
CA LEU A 115 -8.65 -7.47 -32.01
C LEU A 115 -9.28 -6.15 -31.50
N LEU A 116 -9.17 -5.88 -30.19
CA LEU A 116 -9.67 -4.63 -29.61
C LEU A 116 -8.95 -3.41 -30.16
N LEU A 117 -7.63 -3.49 -30.36
CA LEU A 117 -6.83 -2.42 -30.94
C LEU A 117 -7.25 -2.14 -32.39
N ILE A 118 -7.45 -3.18 -33.20
CA ILE A 118 -7.93 -3.05 -34.58
C ILE A 118 -9.31 -2.38 -34.61
N LEU A 119 -10.23 -2.81 -33.76
CA LEU A 119 -11.56 -2.21 -33.65
C LEU A 119 -11.50 -0.74 -33.20
N ALA A 120 -10.63 -0.42 -32.24
CA ALA A 120 -10.43 0.96 -31.77
C ALA A 120 -9.87 1.86 -32.86
N VAL A 121 -8.85 1.40 -33.58
CA VAL A 121 -8.24 2.12 -34.71
C VAL A 121 -9.23 2.29 -35.85
N ALA A 122 -9.97 1.23 -36.22
CA ALA A 122 -11.00 1.31 -37.25
C ALA A 122 -12.10 2.31 -36.86
N ASN A 123 -12.53 2.32 -35.60
CA ASN A 123 -13.52 3.29 -35.09
C ASN A 123 -12.97 4.73 -35.15
N PHE A 124 -11.71 4.93 -34.73
CA PHE A 124 -11.02 6.22 -34.78
C PHE A 124 -10.96 6.78 -36.21
N PHE A 125 -10.72 5.95 -37.22
CA PHE A 125 -10.68 6.43 -38.61
C PHE A 125 -12.06 6.53 -39.27
N THR A 126 -13.02 5.70 -38.88
CA THR A 126 -14.34 5.63 -39.55
C THR A 126 -15.32 6.66 -39.00
N LYS A 127 -15.30 6.91 -37.68
CA LYS A 127 -16.25 7.80 -37.02
C LYS A 127 -15.63 9.16 -36.72
N THR A 128 -15.86 10.11 -37.61
CA THR A 128 -15.31 11.48 -37.49
C THR A 128 -15.92 12.25 -36.32
N THR A 129 -17.19 12.00 -35.97
CA THR A 129 -17.88 12.58 -34.81
C THR A 129 -17.33 12.04 -33.49
N ALA A 130 -17.25 10.71 -33.35
CA ALA A 130 -16.66 10.05 -32.19
C ALA A 130 -15.20 10.49 -31.95
N THR A 131 -14.42 10.66 -33.02
CA THR A 131 -13.01 11.05 -32.92
C THR A 131 -12.82 12.50 -32.51
N LYS A 132 -13.58 13.43 -33.09
CA LYS A 132 -13.53 14.84 -32.68
C LYS A 132 -13.94 15.01 -31.22
N ALA A 133 -15.06 14.40 -30.83
CA ALA A 133 -15.57 14.48 -29.45
C ALA A 133 -14.63 13.78 -28.46
N GLY A 134 -14.17 12.57 -28.80
CA GLY A 134 -13.26 11.77 -27.98
C GLY A 134 -11.90 12.45 -27.78
N VAL A 135 -11.26 12.95 -28.84
CA VAL A 135 -9.98 13.67 -28.75
C VAL A 135 -10.13 14.95 -27.93
N ALA A 136 -11.17 15.75 -28.17
CA ALA A 136 -11.42 16.95 -27.39
C ALA A 136 -11.62 16.64 -25.90
N PHE A 137 -12.35 15.57 -25.58
CA PHE A 137 -12.56 15.09 -24.22
C PHE A 137 -11.24 14.63 -23.56
N THR A 138 -10.42 13.83 -24.26
CA THR A 138 -9.12 13.38 -23.77
C THR A 138 -8.18 14.55 -23.50
N VAL A 139 -8.11 15.53 -24.40
CA VAL A 139 -7.26 16.73 -24.23
C VAL A 139 -7.72 17.54 -23.01
N CYS A 140 -9.03 17.75 -22.86
CA CYS A 140 -9.59 18.44 -21.71
C CYS A 140 -9.24 17.74 -20.40
N LEU A 141 -9.48 16.43 -20.30
CA LEU A 141 -9.12 15.64 -19.14
C LEU A 141 -7.61 15.68 -18.86
N PHE A 142 -6.78 15.56 -19.89
CA PHE A 142 -5.32 15.64 -19.75
C PHE A 142 -4.90 16.96 -19.10
N PHE A 143 -5.42 18.11 -19.57
CA PHE A 143 -5.13 19.40 -18.95
C PHE A 143 -5.64 19.50 -17.51
N ILE A 144 -6.85 19.00 -17.24
CA ILE A 144 -7.39 18.94 -15.87
C ILE A 144 -6.44 18.15 -14.98
N PHE A 145 -6.03 16.94 -15.38
CA PHE A 145 -5.11 16.10 -14.63
C PHE A 145 -3.75 16.78 -14.42
N VAL A 146 -3.16 17.40 -15.45
CA VAL A 146 -1.89 18.12 -15.33
C VAL A 146 -1.99 19.31 -14.37
N ILE A 147 -3.08 20.08 -14.44
CA ILE A 147 -3.30 21.22 -13.52
C ILE A 147 -3.47 20.71 -12.09
N VAL A 148 -4.28 19.68 -11.92
CA VAL A 148 -4.55 19.03 -10.64
C VAL A 148 -3.26 18.47 -10.03
N GLU A 149 -2.44 17.78 -10.82
CA GLU A 149 -1.13 17.26 -10.43
C GLU A 149 -0.19 18.38 -10.04
N LYS A 150 -0.09 19.46 -10.83
CA LYS A 150 0.78 20.61 -10.54
C LYS A 150 0.38 21.33 -9.25
N ILE A 151 -0.91 21.47 -8.98
CA ILE A 151 -1.44 22.02 -7.72
C ILE A 151 -1.15 21.06 -6.56
N SER A 152 -1.29 19.75 -6.78
CA SER A 152 -1.04 18.73 -5.76
C SER A 152 0.44 18.59 -5.42
N ARG A 153 1.36 18.67 -6.39
CA ARG A 153 2.81 18.61 -6.19
C ARG A 153 3.32 19.67 -5.22
N LYS A 154 2.74 20.89 -5.22
CA LYS A 154 3.09 21.94 -4.23
C LYS A 154 2.70 21.59 -2.79
N LYS A 155 1.69 20.74 -2.57
CA LYS A 155 1.31 20.22 -1.23
C LYS A 155 2.00 18.89 -0.90
N ASN A 156 2.26 18.05 -1.91
CA ASN A 156 2.89 16.73 -1.77
C ASN A 156 4.43 16.76 -1.72
N LYS A 157 5.11 17.90 -1.98
CA LYS A 157 6.56 18.02 -1.74
C LYS A 157 6.96 17.84 -0.26
N LYS A 158 6.00 17.97 0.66
CA LYS A 158 6.16 17.63 2.09
C LYS A 158 5.90 16.14 2.39
N SER A 159 5.60 15.37 1.35
CA SER A 159 5.16 13.97 1.38
C SER A 159 5.87 13.12 0.30
N GLU A 160 6.89 13.66 -0.36
CA GLU A 160 7.76 12.88 -1.28
C GLU A 160 8.63 11.87 -0.51
N SER A 161 8.74 11.99 0.83
CA SER A 161 9.24 10.94 1.72
C SER A 161 8.19 9.88 2.09
N THR A 162 6.99 9.97 1.53
CA THR A 162 5.99 8.91 1.58
C THR A 162 6.00 8.18 0.23
N GLU A 163 7.13 7.56 -0.12
CA GLU A 163 7.07 6.43 -1.04
C GLU A 163 5.95 5.53 -0.54
N GLN A 164 4.98 5.23 -1.40
CA GLN A 164 3.89 4.35 -1.07
C GLN A 164 4.49 3.00 -0.72
N PHE A 165 4.60 2.77 0.59
CA PHE A 165 5.08 1.57 1.23
C PHE A 165 4.35 0.38 0.63
N ASN A 166 4.93 -0.20 -0.41
CA ASN A 166 4.52 -1.47 -0.98
C ASN A 166 5.06 -2.54 -0.02
N MET A 167 4.52 -2.53 1.20
CA MET A 167 4.91 -3.41 2.28
C MET A 167 4.48 -4.79 1.86
N GLN A 168 5.47 -5.65 1.63
CA GLN A 168 5.24 -7.05 1.33
C GLN A 168 4.53 -7.66 2.54
N HIS A 169 3.21 -7.68 2.48
CA HIS A 169 2.38 -8.35 3.46
C HIS A 169 2.57 -9.84 3.23
N LYS A 170 3.51 -10.43 3.98
CA LYS A 170 3.75 -11.87 3.97
C LYS A 170 3.22 -12.41 5.28
N GLU A 171 2.22 -13.28 5.18
CA GLU A 171 1.59 -14.00 6.30
C GLU A 171 2.60 -14.80 7.15
N SER A 172 3.85 -14.95 6.67
CA SER A 172 4.99 -15.41 7.44
C SER A 172 6.17 -14.43 7.30
N VAL A 173 6.54 -13.78 8.41
CA VAL A 173 7.69 -12.88 8.52
C VAL A 173 8.97 -13.73 8.64
N ASN A 174 9.39 -14.40 7.58
CA ASN A 174 10.61 -15.21 7.60
C ASN A 174 11.82 -14.45 7.02
N GLN A 175 13.04 -14.80 7.39
CA GLN A 175 14.29 -14.10 7.02
C GLN A 175 14.47 -13.90 5.52
N ASN A 176 14.23 -14.98 4.77
CA ASN A 176 14.33 -14.98 3.31
C ASN A 176 13.29 -14.07 2.66
N SER A 177 12.22 -13.76 3.39
CA SER A 177 11.11 -12.95 2.93
C SER A 177 11.40 -11.45 3.08
N LEU A 178 12.23 -11.06 4.06
CA LEU A 178 12.62 -9.68 4.36
C LEU A 178 14.00 -9.26 3.80
N LYS A 179 14.74 -10.16 3.13
CA LYS A 179 16.09 -9.92 2.59
C LYS A 179 17.07 -9.35 3.64
N LEU A 180 17.07 -9.93 4.83
CA LEU A 180 17.98 -9.52 5.92
C LEU A 180 19.41 -9.96 5.58
N GLU A 181 20.33 -9.01 5.43
CA GLU A 181 21.71 -9.25 4.98
C GLU A 181 22.71 -9.33 6.15
N HIS A 182 22.42 -8.65 7.26
CA HIS A 182 23.33 -8.50 8.38
C HIS A 182 23.14 -9.60 9.44
N LYS A 183 24.22 -9.86 10.18
CA LYS A 183 24.20 -10.79 11.34
C LYS A 183 23.52 -10.17 12.55
N LEU A 184 23.67 -8.87 12.74
CA LEU A 184 23.02 -8.11 13.80
C LEU A 184 21.65 -7.67 13.33
N ARG A 185 20.62 -8.02 14.10
CA ARG A 185 19.24 -7.77 13.74
C ARG A 185 18.50 -7.20 14.93
N PHE A 186 17.95 -6.00 14.77
CA PHE A 186 17.24 -5.29 15.82
C PHE A 186 15.75 -5.32 15.50
N LEU A 187 14.93 -5.76 16.46
CA LEU A 187 13.48 -5.64 16.37
C LEU A 187 13.03 -4.48 17.25
N ILE A 188 12.48 -3.42 16.65
CA ILE A 188 11.96 -2.26 17.37
C ILE A 188 10.43 -2.27 17.30
N ALA A 189 9.78 -2.48 18.45
CA ALA A 189 8.32 -2.47 18.53
C ALA A 189 7.78 -1.06 18.77
N VAL A 190 7.10 -0.50 17.77
CA VAL A 190 6.50 0.83 17.79
C VAL A 190 4.98 0.75 17.82
N ARG A 191 4.34 1.76 18.41
CA ARG A 191 2.88 1.83 18.51
C ARG A 191 2.31 3.23 18.27
N ASP A 192 2.98 4.26 18.77
CA ASP A 192 2.50 5.63 18.70
C ASP A 192 3.38 6.45 17.74
N PRO A 193 2.81 7.07 16.68
CA PRO A 193 3.56 7.90 15.74
C PRO A 193 4.28 9.09 16.39
N ASN A 194 3.80 9.54 17.55
CA ASN A 194 4.35 10.69 18.27
C ASN A 194 5.39 10.32 19.33
N ASN A 195 5.55 9.02 19.64
CA ASN A 195 6.46 8.55 20.66
C ASN A 195 7.40 7.46 20.12
N LEU A 196 8.50 7.91 19.52
CA LEU A 196 9.56 7.08 18.95
C LEU A 196 10.87 7.17 19.75
N ILE A 197 10.80 7.58 21.03
CA ILE A 197 11.98 7.87 21.86
C ILE A 197 12.88 6.65 22.02
N HIS A 198 12.28 5.47 22.20
CA HIS A 198 13.00 4.20 22.29
C HIS A 198 13.73 3.85 20.99
N MET A 199 13.12 4.13 19.83
CA MET A 199 13.75 3.94 18.52
C MET A 199 14.92 4.92 18.36
N ILE A 200 14.73 6.20 18.67
CA ILE A 200 15.78 7.22 18.59
C ILE A 200 16.99 6.83 19.44
N LYS A 201 16.78 6.49 20.72
CA LYS A 201 17.87 6.07 21.62
C LYS A 201 18.59 4.81 21.12
N CYS A 202 17.88 3.88 20.48
CA CYS A 202 18.48 2.71 19.86
C CYS A 202 19.38 3.09 18.68
N LEU A 203 18.88 3.94 17.77
CA LEU A 203 19.62 4.39 16.58
C LEU A 203 20.86 5.21 16.95
N GLU A 204 20.80 6.04 18.01
CA GLU A 204 21.96 6.79 18.52
C GLU A 204 23.07 5.88 19.08
N GLN A 205 22.70 4.73 19.62
CA GLN A 205 23.63 3.79 20.24
C GLN A 205 24.14 2.71 19.27
N LEU A 206 23.53 2.58 18.09
CA LEU A 206 24.02 1.68 17.06
C LEU A 206 25.42 2.15 16.59
N LYS A 207 26.38 1.22 16.57
CA LYS A 207 27.77 1.47 16.15
C LYS A 207 28.20 0.64 14.94
N GLN A 208 27.34 -0.29 14.51
CA GLN A 208 27.64 -1.28 13.48
C GLN A 208 26.45 -1.39 12.55
N ASP A 209 26.71 -1.76 11.29
CA ASP A 209 25.66 -2.03 10.32
C ASP A 209 24.83 -3.24 10.78
N ALA A 210 23.52 -3.03 10.87
CA ALA A 210 22.57 -4.01 11.36
C ALA A 210 21.24 -3.86 10.62
N ASP A 211 20.50 -4.95 10.46
CA ASP A 211 19.17 -4.89 9.90
C ASP A 211 18.19 -4.43 11.00
N ILE A 212 17.50 -3.33 10.75
CA ILE A 212 16.56 -2.75 11.70
C ILE A 212 15.14 -3.01 11.22
N VAL A 213 14.45 -3.90 11.92
CA VAL A 213 13.06 -4.25 11.63
C VAL A 213 12.15 -3.50 12.61
N VAL A 214 11.24 -2.69 12.09
CA VAL A 214 10.33 -1.89 12.91
C VAL A 214 8.93 -2.49 12.87
N LEU A 215 8.47 -3.04 13.98
CA LEU A 215 7.22 -3.76 14.09
C LEU A 215 6.10 -2.90 14.68
N SER A 216 4.94 -2.90 14.03
CA SER A 216 3.68 -2.45 14.61
C SER A 216 2.67 -3.59 14.69
N SER A 217 2.15 -3.84 15.89
CA SER A 217 1.17 -4.90 16.14
C SER A 217 -0.27 -4.36 16.08
N ARG A 218 -1.07 -4.85 15.12
CA ARG A 218 -2.48 -4.48 14.96
C ARG A 218 -3.38 -5.52 15.62
N ARG A 219 -4.30 -5.10 16.49
CA ARG A 219 -5.31 -6.02 17.04
C ARG A 219 -6.34 -6.41 15.99
N ARG A 220 -6.51 -7.70 15.71
CA ARG A 220 -7.60 -8.18 14.84
C ARG A 220 -8.95 -7.82 15.49
N ARG A 221 -9.84 -7.21 14.72
CA ARG A 221 -11.23 -6.99 15.15
C ARG A 221 -12.05 -8.18 14.70
N ALA A 222 -12.72 -8.87 15.63
CA ALA A 222 -13.38 -10.17 15.44
C ALA A 222 -14.54 -10.23 14.41
N PHE A 223 -14.79 -9.17 13.63
CA PHE A 223 -15.98 -9.03 12.78
C PHE A 223 -15.71 -8.52 11.35
N GLN A 224 -14.45 -8.44 10.91
CA GLN A 224 -14.11 -8.03 9.54
C GLN A 224 -13.53 -9.21 8.75
N SER A 225 -14.03 -9.40 7.52
CA SER A 225 -13.53 -10.33 6.52
C SER A 225 -12.06 -10.07 6.20
N ASP A 226 -11.27 -11.14 6.01
CA ASP A 226 -9.82 -11.14 5.81
C ASP A 226 -9.33 -10.18 4.70
N GLU A 227 -10.15 -9.90 3.68
CA GLU A 227 -9.76 -9.02 2.56
C GLU A 227 -9.73 -7.52 2.90
N THR A 228 -10.47 -7.08 3.93
CA THR A 228 -10.53 -5.64 4.31
C THR A 228 -9.41 -5.21 5.27
N ASP A 229 -8.62 -6.15 5.79
CA ASP A 229 -7.54 -5.89 6.75
C ASP A 229 -6.19 -5.55 6.08
N MET A 230 -6.14 -5.55 4.74
CA MET A 230 -4.90 -5.39 3.95
C MET A 230 -4.44 -3.93 3.78
N THR A 231 -5.30 -2.94 4.03
CA THR A 231 -4.95 -1.51 3.91
C THR A 231 -4.55 -0.91 5.25
N LEU A 232 -3.40 -0.22 5.25
CA LEU A 232 -2.97 0.59 6.39
C LEU A 232 -4.01 1.68 6.67
N THR A 233 -4.37 1.84 7.94
CA THR A 233 -5.15 2.98 8.41
C THR A 233 -4.32 4.27 8.28
N ILE A 234 -4.99 5.42 8.37
CA ILE A 234 -4.33 6.74 8.31
C ILE A 234 -3.27 6.83 9.42
N ASP A 235 -3.61 6.38 10.62
CA ASP A 235 -2.72 6.39 11.79
C ASP A 235 -1.49 5.50 11.59
N GLU A 236 -1.65 4.32 10.97
CA GLU A 236 -0.53 3.42 10.67
C GLU A 236 0.37 3.97 9.56
N THR A 237 -0.22 4.63 8.56
CA THR A 237 0.54 5.29 7.49
C THR A 237 1.39 6.43 8.08
N GLU A 238 0.83 7.20 9.00
CA GLU A 238 1.56 8.25 9.72
C GLU A 238 2.69 7.68 10.59
N LEU A 239 2.41 6.59 11.34
CA LEU A 239 3.42 5.88 12.14
C LEU A 239 4.62 5.45 11.31
N PHE A 240 4.39 4.71 10.21
CA PHE A 240 5.50 4.22 9.39
C PHE A 240 6.22 5.35 8.65
N SER A 241 5.50 6.38 8.21
CA SER A 241 6.14 7.58 7.62
C SER A 241 7.06 8.27 8.63
N ASN A 242 6.64 8.41 9.89
CA ASN A 242 7.46 9.01 10.94
C ASN A 242 8.65 8.11 11.29
N VAL A 243 8.44 6.79 11.34
CA VAL A 243 9.50 5.80 11.59
C VAL A 243 10.64 5.95 10.58
N VAL A 244 10.32 5.95 9.28
CA VAL A 244 11.33 6.07 8.23
C VAL A 244 11.97 7.44 8.24
N THR A 245 11.19 8.52 8.40
CA THR A 245 11.73 9.88 8.48
C THR A 245 12.74 10.02 9.64
N VAL A 246 12.45 9.41 10.79
CA VAL A 246 13.36 9.42 11.93
C VAL A 246 14.59 8.57 11.63
N ALA A 247 14.43 7.36 11.07
CA ALA A 247 15.54 6.48 10.73
C ALA A 247 16.52 7.12 9.73
N GLU A 248 16.00 7.71 8.65
CA GLU A 248 16.78 8.43 7.63
C GLU A 248 17.55 9.61 8.23
N LYS A 249 16.95 10.33 9.19
CA LYS A 249 17.62 11.43 9.90
C LYS A 249 18.85 10.96 10.67
N TYR A 250 18.86 9.72 11.17
CA TYR A 250 20.00 9.10 11.82
C TYR A 250 20.90 8.30 10.87
N GLY A 251 20.58 8.25 9.57
CA GLY A 251 21.38 7.59 8.54
C GLY A 251 21.21 6.08 8.47
N TYR A 252 20.09 5.53 8.98
CA TYR A 252 19.80 4.10 8.93
C TYR A 252 18.59 3.81 8.04
N ASP A 253 18.68 2.73 7.27
CA ASP A 253 17.54 2.14 6.58
C ASP A 253 16.79 1.20 7.54
N VAL A 254 15.47 1.29 7.55
CA VAL A 254 14.61 0.44 8.38
C VAL A 254 13.62 -0.32 7.52
N ILE A 255 13.27 -1.52 7.97
CA ILE A 255 12.28 -2.39 7.34
C ILE A 255 11.04 -2.36 8.24
N PRO A 256 10.07 -1.46 7.98
CA PRO A 256 8.83 -1.49 8.71
C PRO A 256 8.05 -2.77 8.39
N ILE A 257 7.37 -3.34 9.37
CA ILE A 257 6.45 -4.47 9.21
C ILE A 257 5.21 -4.27 10.08
N MET A 258 4.05 -4.68 9.56
CA MET A 258 2.79 -4.70 10.30
C MET A 258 2.34 -6.13 10.51
N VAL A 259 2.10 -6.51 11.77
CA VAL A 259 1.68 -7.87 12.14
C VAL A 259 0.28 -7.82 12.77
N PRO A 260 -0.74 -8.40 12.12
CA PRO A 260 -2.06 -8.55 12.72
C PRO A 260 -2.02 -9.66 13.78
N THR A 261 -2.36 -9.33 15.02
CA THR A 261 -2.28 -10.22 16.18
C THR A 261 -3.43 -10.00 17.15
N ASN A 262 -3.71 -10.96 18.02
CA ASN A 262 -4.58 -10.73 19.19
C ASN A 262 -3.77 -10.34 20.42
N ASP A 263 -2.49 -10.74 20.46
CA ASP A 263 -1.56 -10.46 21.54
C ASP A 263 -0.29 -9.76 20.98
N PRO A 264 -0.12 -8.45 21.25
CA PRO A 264 1.06 -7.70 20.84
C PRO A 264 2.37 -8.27 21.38
N ILE A 265 2.41 -8.70 22.65
CA ILE A 265 3.65 -9.15 23.29
C ILE A 265 4.10 -10.47 22.67
N PHE A 266 3.15 -11.40 22.48
CA PHE A 266 3.40 -12.64 21.76
C PHE A 266 3.88 -12.37 20.32
N SER A 267 3.28 -11.40 19.61
CA SER A 267 3.69 -11.08 18.24
C SER A 267 5.12 -10.53 18.15
N ILE A 268 5.55 -9.74 19.15
CA ILE A 268 6.92 -9.23 19.22
C ILE A 268 7.88 -10.39 19.40
N ALA A 269 7.62 -11.28 20.38
CA ALA A 269 8.45 -12.46 20.62
C ALA A 269 8.52 -13.37 19.39
N LYS A 270 7.37 -13.67 18.77
CA LYS A 270 7.31 -14.50 17.56
C LYS A 270 8.09 -13.90 16.40
N THR A 271 7.87 -12.62 16.13
CA THR A 271 8.56 -11.91 15.04
C THR A 271 10.07 -11.89 15.29
N ALA A 272 10.51 -11.66 16.54
CA ALA A 272 11.91 -11.70 16.90
C ALA A 272 12.55 -13.07 16.66
N VAL A 273 11.84 -14.17 16.97
CA VAL A 273 12.31 -15.53 16.64
C VAL A 273 12.38 -15.73 15.13
N ASP A 274 11.34 -15.34 14.39
CA ASP A 274 11.27 -15.58 12.94
C ASP A 274 12.37 -14.81 12.17
N ILE A 275 12.70 -13.58 12.59
CA ILE A 275 13.82 -12.81 12.01
C ILE A 275 15.18 -13.15 12.62
N GLN A 276 15.23 -14.00 13.66
CA GLN A 276 16.39 -14.24 14.52
C GLN A 276 17.03 -12.93 15.00
N ALA A 277 16.22 -12.07 15.63
CA ALA A 277 16.67 -10.82 16.23
C ALA A 277 17.73 -11.08 17.29
N THR A 278 18.76 -10.24 17.33
CA THR A 278 19.76 -10.19 18.40
C THR A 278 19.24 -9.38 19.59
N GLU A 279 18.46 -8.34 19.30
CA GLU A 279 17.97 -7.40 20.29
C GLU A 279 16.51 -7.02 20.02
N ILE A 280 15.69 -7.00 21.08
CA ILE A 280 14.29 -6.58 21.05
C ILE A 280 14.19 -5.27 21.84
N ILE A 281 13.74 -4.22 21.18
CA ILE A 281 13.59 -2.88 21.75
C ILE A 281 12.12 -2.52 21.79
N VAL A 282 11.64 -2.19 22.98
CA VAL A 282 10.24 -1.81 23.21
C VAL A 282 10.17 -0.52 24.01
N GLY A 283 9.23 0.35 23.65
CA GLY A 283 8.89 1.50 24.49
C GLY A 283 8.26 1.07 25.82
N ALA A 284 8.58 1.78 26.90
CA ALA A 284 7.91 1.56 28.19
C ALA A 284 6.40 1.80 28.07
N SER A 285 5.61 0.88 28.64
CA SER A 285 4.16 0.99 28.68
C SER A 285 3.71 2.01 29.73
N ASN A 286 2.73 2.84 29.39
CA ASN A 286 2.08 3.73 30.38
C ASN A 286 1.09 2.97 31.30
N LYS A 287 0.82 1.68 31.05
CA LYS A 287 -0.18 0.90 31.79
C LYS A 287 0.41 -0.05 32.84
N ILE A 288 1.65 -0.47 32.64
CA ILE A 288 2.33 -1.47 33.47
C ILE A 288 3.75 -0.98 33.73
N SER A 289 4.34 -1.37 34.87
CA SER A 289 5.74 -1.06 35.14
C SER A 289 6.66 -1.79 34.16
N GLY A 290 7.86 -1.22 33.97
CA GLY A 290 8.85 -1.80 33.06
C GLY A 290 9.26 -3.23 33.46
N ASP A 291 9.36 -3.53 34.75
CA ASP A 291 9.70 -4.87 35.24
C ASP A 291 8.63 -5.91 34.87
N ILE A 292 7.35 -5.58 35.04
CA ILE A 292 6.23 -6.45 34.67
C ILE A 292 6.18 -6.63 33.14
N GLN A 293 6.42 -5.56 32.39
CA GLN A 293 6.48 -5.64 30.93
C GLN A 293 7.60 -6.56 30.46
N LEU A 294 8.76 -6.50 31.12
CA LEU A 294 9.91 -7.37 30.84
C LEU A 294 9.56 -8.83 31.15
N GLU A 295 8.96 -9.09 32.32
CA GLU A 295 8.51 -10.42 32.72
C GLU A 295 7.51 -11.00 31.71
N GLN A 296 6.51 -10.22 31.28
CA GLN A 296 5.55 -10.66 30.26
C GLN A 296 6.23 -11.01 28.94
N LEU A 297 7.24 -10.22 28.52
CA LEU A 297 7.98 -10.47 27.29
C LEU A 297 8.85 -11.73 27.41
N ALA A 298 9.47 -11.96 28.56
CA ALA A 298 10.25 -13.16 28.86
C ALA A 298 9.38 -14.43 28.88
N ILE A 299 8.19 -14.37 29.48
CA ILE A 299 7.22 -15.48 29.45
C ILE A 299 6.81 -15.79 28.01
N ASN A 300 6.46 -14.76 27.22
CA ASN A 300 6.07 -14.95 25.82
C ASN A 300 7.22 -15.45 24.95
N TRP A 301 8.45 -15.02 25.21
CA TRP A 301 9.66 -15.55 24.57
C TRP A 301 9.78 -17.06 24.79
N GLY A 302 9.58 -17.52 26.03
CA GLY A 302 9.57 -18.95 26.37
C GLY A 302 8.48 -19.76 25.67
N LEU A 303 7.32 -19.16 25.39
CA LEU A 303 6.18 -19.83 24.72
C LEU A 303 6.40 -20.04 23.22
N VAL A 304 7.15 -19.16 22.56
CA VAL A 304 7.37 -19.23 21.10
C VAL A 304 8.30 -20.39 20.72
N HIS A 305 9.10 -20.89 21.67
CA HIS A 305 10.07 -21.99 21.50
C HIS A 305 10.96 -21.81 20.25
N PRO A 306 12.08 -21.07 20.34
CA PRO A 306 12.97 -20.93 19.21
C PRO A 306 13.54 -22.29 18.79
N PRO A 307 13.70 -22.55 17.47
CA PRO A 307 14.22 -23.83 16.98
C PRO A 307 15.66 -24.11 17.43
N GLU A 308 16.41 -23.06 17.80
CA GLU A 308 17.73 -23.15 18.42
C GLU A 308 17.81 -22.14 19.59
N PRO A 309 18.37 -22.52 20.75
CA PRO A 309 18.59 -21.60 21.86
C PRO A 309 19.60 -20.53 21.44
N ARG A 310 19.19 -19.26 21.51
CA ARG A 310 20.00 -18.12 21.07
C ARG A 310 19.84 -16.97 22.05
N PRO A 311 20.95 -16.34 22.47
CA PRO A 311 20.87 -15.21 23.37
C PRO A 311 20.19 -14.04 22.66
N VAL A 312 19.15 -13.50 23.28
CA VAL A 312 18.45 -12.29 22.84
C VAL A 312 18.39 -11.30 23.97
N LYS A 313 18.80 -10.08 23.68
CA LYS A 313 18.73 -8.98 24.64
C LYS A 313 17.42 -8.23 24.49
N ILE A 314 16.65 -8.11 25.56
CA ILE A 314 15.44 -7.28 25.60
C ILE A 314 15.79 -5.97 26.28
N ARG A 315 15.35 -4.85 25.69
CA ARG A 315 15.44 -3.52 26.28
C ARG A 315 14.10 -2.82 26.27
N ILE A 316 13.74 -2.30 27.43
CA ILE A 316 12.57 -1.44 27.61
C ILE A 316 13.09 -0.03 27.88
N ILE A 317 12.77 0.89 26.96
CA ILE A 317 13.30 2.24 26.97
C ILE A 317 12.18 3.24 27.19
N SER A 318 12.36 4.13 28.16
CA SER A 318 11.54 5.33 28.38
C SER A 318 12.42 6.59 28.35
N GLU A 319 11.84 7.77 28.59
CA GLU A 319 12.61 9.01 28.71
C GLU A 319 13.64 8.94 29.85
N HIS A 320 13.23 8.42 31.02
CA HIS A 320 14.00 8.50 32.26
C HIS A 320 14.60 7.18 32.72
N GLN A 321 14.21 6.06 32.11
CA GLN A 321 14.61 4.73 32.55
C GLN A 321 14.88 3.82 31.36
N GLU A 322 15.93 3.02 31.49
CA GLU A 322 16.27 1.93 30.59
C GLU A 322 16.42 0.66 31.42
N LEU A 323 15.64 -0.37 31.05
CA LEU A 323 15.70 -1.69 31.66
C LEU A 323 16.16 -2.68 30.59
N SER A 324 17.05 -3.59 30.94
CA SER A 324 17.54 -4.62 30.03
C SER A 324 17.62 -5.99 30.69
N CYS A 325 17.34 -7.03 29.92
CA CYS A 325 17.49 -8.41 30.34
C CYS A 325 17.96 -9.27 29.16
N ASP A 326 18.91 -10.16 29.43
CA ASP A 326 19.40 -11.13 28.47
C ASP A 326 18.64 -12.45 28.67
N LEU A 327 17.99 -12.94 27.61
CA LEU A 327 17.32 -14.23 27.57
C LEU A 327 18.16 -15.21 26.74
N THR A 328 18.17 -16.48 27.12
CA THR A 328 18.88 -17.58 26.42
C THR A 328 17.92 -18.67 26.01
#